data_AF-A0A0S7X317-F1
#
_entry.id   AF-A0A0S7X317-F1
#
_cell.length_a   1.000
_cell.length_b   1.000
_cell.length_c   1.000
_cell.angle_alpha   90.00
_cell.angle_beta   90.00
_cell.angle_gamma   90.00
#
_symmetry.space_group_name_H-M   'P 1'
#
loop_
_entity.id
_entity.type
_entity.pdbx_description
1 polymer ?
#
loop_
_entity_poly.entity_id
_entity_poly.type
_entity_poly.pdbx_seq_one_letter_code
_entity_poly.pdbx_strand_id
1 'polypeptide(L)' 'MSKNVISIPSKITKGEELIVIPRSLYEKFVLWEKEVKDVLEKVERGRKAYREGKTYEVKSPRELLSK' A
#
# COMPACT_ATOMS: atom_id res chain seq x y z
N MET A 1 2.36 -7.64 -22.54
CA MET A 1 1.10 -8.11 -23.17
C MET A 1 0.37 -8.91 -22.10
N SER A 2 -0.83 -8.61 -21.63
CA SER A 2 -2.06 -8.09 -22.26
C SER A 2 -2.60 -6.83 -21.55
N LYS A 3 -2.82 -5.75 -22.32
CA LYS A 3 -3.59 -4.57 -21.88
C LYS A 3 -5.06 -4.82 -22.20
N ASN A 4 -5.73 -5.67 -21.42
CA ASN A 4 -7.19 -5.80 -21.50
C ASN A 4 -7.83 -4.92 -20.42
N VAL A 5 -7.41 -3.66 -20.36
CA VAL A 5 -8.15 -2.63 -19.65
C VAL A 5 -9.17 -2.12 -20.65
N ILE A 6 -10.44 -2.44 -20.43
CA ILE A 6 -11.53 -2.04 -21.31
C ILE A 6 -12.28 -0.93 -20.61
N SER A 7 -12.44 0.23 -21.27
CA SER A 7 -13.37 1.24 -20.81
C SER A 7 -14.76 0.94 -21.34
N ILE A 8 -15.78 1.05 -20.49
CA ILE A 8 -17.18 1.06 -20.87
C ILE A 8 -17.62 2.53 -20.83
N PRO A 9 -17.91 3.14 -21.99
CA PRO A 9 -18.33 4.54 -22.06
C PRO A 9 -19.60 4.81 -21.25
N SER A 10 -19.66 5.97 -20.60
CA SER A 10 -20.80 6.47 -19.82
C SER A 10 -22.14 6.50 -20.58
N LYS A 11 -22.08 6.57 -21.91
CA LYS A 11 -23.26 6.45 -22.79
C LYS A 11 -23.97 5.10 -22.67
N ILE A 12 -23.23 4.04 -22.35
CA ILE A 12 -23.74 2.67 -22.18
C ILE A 12 -24.14 2.43 -20.72
N THR A 13 -23.45 3.08 -19.78
CA THR A 13 -23.55 2.88 -18.35
C THR A 13 -24.10 4.12 -17.66
N LYS A 14 -25.43 4.27 -17.56
CA LYS A 14 -26.20 5.26 -16.73
C LYS A 14 -25.48 6.56 -16.27
N GLY A 15 -24.62 7.17 -17.09
CA GLY A 15 -23.83 8.37 -16.76
C GLY A 15 -22.40 8.15 -16.21
N GLU A 16 -21.96 6.94 -15.87
CA GLU A 16 -20.63 6.68 -15.28
C GLU A 16 -19.70 5.96 -16.26
N GLU A 17 -18.47 6.41 -16.44
CA GLU A 17 -17.47 5.64 -17.21
C GLU A 17 -16.89 4.53 -16.33
N LEU A 18 -16.92 3.28 -16.80
CA LEU A 18 -16.40 2.13 -16.06
C LEU A 18 -15.11 1.62 -16.66
N ILE A 19 -14.20 1.13 -15.81
CA ILE A 19 -12.98 0.46 -16.24
C ILE A 19 -13.05 -1.01 -15.83
N VAL A 20 -12.97 -1.90 -16.80
CA VAL A 20 -12.90 -3.35 -16.58
C VAL A 20 -11.44 -3.78 -16.62
N ILE A 21 -11.01 -4.44 -15.54
CA ILE A 21 -9.69 -5.04 -15.42
C ILE A 21 -9.81 -6.53 -15.10
N PRO A 22 -8.84 -7.36 -15.51
CA PRO A 22 -8.72 -8.72 -15.01
C PRO A 22 -8.72 -8.76 -13.48
N ARG A 23 -9.46 -9.72 -12.92
CA ARG A 23 -9.56 -9.93 -11.47
C ARG A 23 -8.19 -10.03 -10.78
N SER A 24 -7.24 -10.73 -11.40
CA SER A 24 -5.89 -10.88 -10.87
C SER A 24 -5.12 -9.56 -10.77
N LEU A 25 -5.41 -8.57 -11.61
CA LEU A 25 -4.83 -7.22 -11.49
C LEU A 25 -5.49 -6.45 -10.36
N TYR A 26 -6.81 -6.56 -10.21
CA TYR A 26 -7.53 -5.95 -9.09
C TYR A 26 -7.01 -6.48 -7.75
N GLU A 27 -6.90 -7.80 -7.59
CA GLU A 27 -6.42 -8.42 -6.35
C GLU A 27 -4.98 -8.01 -6.02
N LYS A 28 -4.10 -7.94 -7.03
CA LYS A 28 -2.73 -7.43 -6.86
C LYS A 28 -2.73 -5.97 -6.42
N PHE A 29 -3.59 -5.14 -6.99
CA PHE A 29 -3.71 -3.74 -6.62
C PHE A 29 -4.19 -3.56 -5.18
N VAL A 30 -5.22 -4.31 -4.76
CA VAL A 30 -5.74 -4.27 -3.38
C VAL A 30 -4.66 -4.71 -2.37
N LEU A 31 -3.89 -5.75 -2.70
CA LEU A 31 -2.78 -6.18 -1.84
C LEU A 31 -1.71 -5.09 -1.74
N TRP A 32 -1.30 -4.52 -2.88
CA TRP A 32 -0.33 -3.43 -2.93
C TRP A 32 -0.79 -2.20 -2.13
N GLU A 33 -2.06 -1.82 -2.24
CA GLU A 33 -2.62 -0.69 -1.48
C GLU A 33 -2.52 -0.94 0.04
N LYS A 34 -2.82 -2.16 0.48
CA LYS A 34 -2.68 -2.56 1.89
C LYS A 34 -1.23 -2.49 2.36
N GLU A 35 -0.30 -2.99 1.56
CA GLU A 35 1.14 -2.96 1.87
C GLU A 35 1.67 -1.52 1.95
N VAL A 36 1.30 -0.67 0.99
CA VAL A 36 1.69 0.75 0.98
C VAL A 36 1.16 1.46 2.22
N LYS A 37 -0.12 1.23 2.56
CA LYS A 37 -0.71 1.83 3.77
C LYS A 37 0.04 1.40 5.04
N ASP A 38 0.33 0.12 5.20
CA ASP A 38 1.09 -0.40 6.35
C ASP A 38 2.51 0.20 6.42
N VAL A 39 3.20 0.33 5.29
CA VAL A 39 4.52 0.96 5.22
C VAL A 39 4.46 2.43 5.64
N LEU A 40 3.48 3.19 5.12
CA LEU A 40 3.31 4.60 5.48
C LEU A 40 3.00 4.76 6.98
N GLU A 41 2.15 3.92 7.54
CA GLU A 41 1.85 3.92 8.98
C GLU A 41 3.08 3.59 9.84
N LYS A 42 3.90 2.61 9.42
CA LYS A 42 5.17 2.27 10.08
C LYS A 42 6.14 3.45 10.07
N VAL A 43 6.28 4.13 8.93
CA VAL A 43 7.16 5.30 8.79
C VAL A 43 6.68 6.44 9.68
N GLU A 44 5.39 6.77 9.66
CA GLU A 44 4.86 7.87 10.48
C GLU A 44 5.00 7.56 11.97
N ARG A 45 4.70 6.32 12.39
CA ARG A 45 4.92 5.88 13.76
C ARG A 45 6.40 6.00 14.16
N GLY A 46 7.33 5.60 13.29
CA GLY A 46 8.77 5.73 13.52
C GLY A 46 9.20 7.18 13.67
N ARG A 47 8.73 8.07 12.79
CA ARG A 47 9.00 9.52 12.85
C ARG A 47 8.46 10.14 14.13
N LYS A 48 7.25 9.77 14.56
CA LYS A 48 6.66 10.22 15.82
C LYS A 48 7.51 9.75 17.01
N ALA A 49 7.86 8.47 17.07
CA ALA A 49 8.70 7.93 18.15
C ALA A 49 10.07 8.62 18.23
N TYR A 50 10.70 8.90 17.09
CA TYR A 50 11.97 9.62 17.03
C TYR A 50 11.84 11.06 17.56
N ARG A 51 10.82 11.81 17.12
CA ARG A 51 10.56 13.18 17.60
C ARG A 51 10.29 13.23 19.10
N GLU A 52 9.60 12.23 19.64
CA GLU A 52 9.27 12.13 21.07
C GLU A 52 10.43 11.57 21.92
N GLY A 53 11.58 11.24 21.32
CA GLY A 53 12.72 10.64 22.03
C GLY A 53 12.44 9.21 22.52
N LYS A 54 11.43 8.53 21.98
CA LYS A 54 11.06 7.14 22.30
C LYS A 54 11.84 6.12 21.46
N THR A 55 13.05 6.46 21.06
CA THR A 55 13.97 5.60 20.30
C THR A 55 15.21 5.33 21.13
N TYR A 56 15.80 4.14 20.97
CA TYR A 56 17.07 3.79 21.59
C TYR A 56 18.06 3.38 20.51
N GLU A 57 19.33 3.69 20.74
CA GLU A 57 20.41 3.27 19.87
C GLU A 57 20.73 1.80 20.12
N VAL A 58 20.90 1.04 19.04
CA VAL A 58 21.39 -0.34 19.08
C VAL A 58 22.66 -0.42 18.26
N LYS A 59 23.66 -1.12 18.79
CA LYS A 59 24.98 -1.28 18.14
C LYS A 59 24.97 -2.42 17.12
N SER A 60 24.01 -3.34 17.23
CA SER A 60 23.80 -4.39 16.25
C SER A 60 22.37 -4.91 16.23
N PRO A 61 21.90 -5.50 15.11
CA PRO A 61 20.59 -6.15 15.05
C PRO A 61 20.40 -7.28 16.06
N ARG A 62 21.48 -7.93 16.52
CA ARG A 62 21.39 -9.03 17.51
C ARG A 62 20.92 -8.55 18.88
N GLU A 63 21.20 -7.29 19.23
CA GLU A 63 20.75 -6.70 20.51
C GLU A 63 19.22 -6.57 20.59
N LEU A 64 18.53 -6.58 19.44
CA LEU A 64 17.07 -6.57 19.39
C LEU A 64 16.43 -7.92 19.77
N LEU A 65 17.19 -9.02 19.69
CA LEU A 65 16.70 -10.38 19.96
C LEU A 65 16.94 -10.83 21.41
N SER A 66 17.74 -10.07 22.17
CA SER A 66 18.15 -10.39 23.54
C SER A 66 17.33 -9.67 24.62
N LYS A 67 16.22 -9.02 24.23
CA LYS A 67 15.29 -8.31 25.12
C LYS A 67 13.93 -8.99 25.08
#